data_AF-S3WV91-F1
#
_entry.id   AF-S3WV91-F1
#
_cell.length_a   1.000
_cell.length_b   1.000
_cell.length_c   1.000
_cell.angle_alpha   90.00
_cell.angle_beta   90.00
_cell.angle_gamma   90.00
#
_symmetry.space_group_name_H-M   'P 1'
#
loop_
_entity.id
_entity.type
_entity.pdbx_description
1 polymer ?
#
loop_
_entity_poly.entity_id
_entity_poly.type
_entity_poly.pdbx_seq_one_letter_code
_entity_poly.pdbx_strand_id
1 'polypeptide(L)'
;MNAMMGLDARLKQARIGMVIGVDSPERIAEVGSALARSRVDLVVLDSTGADREDFLRGFAGLRRAVGTHTIAGVLAPADLASVARADLVVDLRVRPHAHCLKLGRVTTIAEFDACDADAIVIPEGLIPHAICTAPATQLAAKPWFVHLTDPTLASRMILAGARRLWLHGLTRQQIPVLREELSSAWKTDMGPVALGGWNWRRG
;
A
#
# COMPACT_ATOMS: atom_id res chain seq x y z
N MET A 1 -20.89 -0.18 14.29
CA MET A 1 -19.55 -0.55 14.78
C MET A 1 -18.80 -1.60 13.93
N ASN A 2 -19.41 -2.22 12.90
CA ASN A 2 -18.79 -3.34 12.15
C ASN A 2 -17.83 -2.96 11.00
N ALA A 3 -17.92 -1.75 10.42
CA ALA A 3 -17.05 -1.37 9.30
C ALA A 3 -15.62 -1.00 9.73
N MET A 4 -15.45 -0.44 10.94
CA MET A 4 -14.16 0.03 11.45
C MET A 4 -13.24 -1.11 11.90
N MET A 5 -13.80 -2.17 12.50
CA MET A 5 -13.05 -3.40 12.80
C MET A 5 -12.51 -4.07 11.52
N GLY A 6 -13.17 -3.86 10.38
CA GLY A 6 -12.71 -4.41 9.10
C GLY A 6 -11.53 -3.65 8.49
N LEU A 7 -11.35 -2.36 8.74
CA LEU A 7 -10.31 -1.57 8.07
C LEU A 7 -8.95 -1.68 8.77
N ASP A 8 -8.91 -1.57 10.10
CA ASP A 8 -7.68 -1.80 10.90
C ASP A 8 -7.17 -3.24 10.76
N ALA A 9 -8.07 -4.23 10.84
CA ALA A 9 -7.70 -5.63 10.65
C ALA A 9 -7.10 -5.89 9.26
N ARG A 10 -7.68 -5.30 8.21
CA ARG A 10 -7.13 -5.36 6.85
C ARG A 10 -5.75 -4.70 6.76
N LEU A 11 -5.56 -3.53 7.38
CA LEU A 11 -4.26 -2.87 7.40
C LEU A 11 -3.18 -3.73 8.07
N LYS A 12 -3.51 -4.40 9.17
CA LYS A 12 -2.58 -5.29 9.88
C LYS A 12 -2.18 -6.51 9.05
N GLN A 13 -3.11 -7.03 8.25
CA GLN A 13 -2.90 -8.16 7.34
C GLN A 13 -2.24 -7.76 6.02
N ALA A 14 -2.27 -6.48 5.67
CA ALA A 14 -1.74 -6.00 4.41
C ALA A 14 -0.24 -6.23 4.28
N ARG A 15 0.18 -6.55 3.06
CA ARG A 15 1.55 -6.89 2.69
C ARG A 15 2.05 -6.04 1.54
N ILE A 16 1.19 -5.66 0.61
CA ILE A 16 1.57 -4.87 -0.55
C ILE A 16 0.75 -3.59 -0.57
N GLY A 17 1.43 -2.44 -0.52
CA GLY A 17 0.85 -1.15 -0.82
C GLY A 17 1.47 -0.56 -2.07
N MET A 18 0.66 0.07 -2.92
CA MET A 18 1.13 0.67 -4.17
C MET A 18 0.60 2.08 -4.35
N VAL A 19 1.47 2.99 -4.77
CA VAL A 19 1.13 4.36 -5.17
C VAL A 19 1.08 4.45 -6.69
N ILE A 20 0.00 5.02 -7.21
CA ILE A 20 -0.21 5.28 -8.64
C ILE A 20 -0.54 6.76 -8.87
N GLY A 21 0.00 7.34 -9.95
CA GLY A 21 -0.32 8.71 -10.36
C GLY A 21 -1.63 8.81 -11.15
N VAL A 22 -2.10 10.05 -11.35
CA VAL A 22 -3.26 10.36 -12.19
C VAL A 22 -2.78 10.80 -13.58
N ASP A 23 -2.25 9.87 -14.38
CA ASP A 23 -1.82 10.17 -15.75
C ASP A 23 -3.02 10.18 -16.73
N SER A 24 -4.06 9.41 -16.43
CA SER A 24 -5.27 9.27 -17.23
C SER A 24 -6.44 8.84 -16.33
N PRO A 25 -7.27 9.78 -15.82
CA PRO A 25 -8.28 9.51 -14.80
C PRO A 25 -9.28 8.42 -15.22
N GLU A 26 -9.61 8.33 -16.51
CA GLU A 26 -10.49 7.32 -17.09
C GLU A 26 -9.90 5.89 -17.03
N ARG A 27 -8.58 5.76 -16.94
CA ARG A 27 -7.88 4.46 -16.87
C ARG A 27 -7.63 3.97 -15.45
N ILE A 28 -7.83 4.83 -14.45
CA ILE A 28 -7.58 4.49 -13.04
C ILE A 28 -8.42 3.29 -12.58
N ALA A 29 -9.66 3.16 -13.06
CA ALA A 29 -10.50 2.00 -12.73
C ALA A 29 -9.93 0.67 -13.30
N GLU A 30 -9.37 0.70 -14.52
CA GLU A 30 -8.73 -0.46 -15.13
C GLU A 30 -7.49 -0.88 -14.33
N VAL A 31 -6.63 0.09 -13.99
CA VAL A 31 -5.43 -0.11 -13.19
C VAL A 31 -5.79 -0.64 -11.80
N GLY A 32 -6.74 -0.01 -11.11
CA GLY A 32 -7.21 -0.45 -9.80
C GLY A 32 -7.72 -1.90 -9.82
N SER A 33 -8.51 -2.26 -10.84
CA SER A 33 -9.00 -3.63 -11.00
C SER A 33 -7.86 -4.63 -11.21
N ALA A 34 -6.84 -4.26 -11.97
CA ALA A 34 -5.67 -5.11 -12.18
C ALA A 34 -4.84 -5.30 -10.91
N LEU A 35 -4.67 -4.25 -10.11
CA LEU A 35 -3.97 -4.30 -8.82
C LEU A 35 -4.74 -5.15 -7.79
N ALA A 36 -6.06 -4.98 -7.69
CA ALA A 36 -6.89 -5.79 -6.80
C ALA A 36 -6.86 -7.28 -7.17
N ARG A 37 -6.95 -7.62 -8.46
CA ARG A 37 -6.77 -9.01 -8.94
C ARG A 37 -5.39 -9.56 -8.64
N SER A 38 -4.39 -8.69 -8.57
CA SER A 38 -3.00 -9.04 -8.22
C SER A 38 -2.77 -9.13 -6.71
N ARG A 39 -3.83 -9.04 -5.88
CA ARG A 39 -3.75 -9.08 -4.41
C ARG A 39 -2.90 -7.94 -3.81
N VAL A 40 -2.92 -6.77 -4.44
CA VAL A 40 -2.44 -5.55 -3.78
C VAL A 40 -3.45 -5.17 -2.69
N ASP A 41 -2.98 -4.95 -1.47
CA ASP A 41 -3.83 -4.75 -0.29
C ASP A 41 -4.18 -3.26 -0.08
N LEU A 42 -3.26 -2.36 -0.44
CA LEU A 42 -3.47 -0.91 -0.42
C LEU A 42 -3.17 -0.33 -1.79
N VAL A 43 -4.09 0.47 -2.33
CA VAL A 43 -3.82 1.29 -3.52
C VAL A 43 -4.04 2.75 -3.17
N VAL A 44 -3.00 3.55 -3.35
CA VAL A 44 -2.99 4.97 -3.09
C VAL A 44 -2.92 5.74 -4.39
N LEU A 45 -3.87 6.66 -4.59
CA LEU A 45 -3.84 7.60 -5.69
C LEU A 45 -3.05 8.86 -5.29
N ASP A 46 -2.00 9.16 -6.02
CA ASP A 46 -1.19 10.37 -5.85
C ASP A 46 -1.81 11.53 -6.63
N SER A 47 -2.10 12.63 -5.93
CA SER A 47 -2.65 13.85 -6.52
C SER A 47 -1.61 14.73 -7.21
N THR A 48 -0.31 14.42 -7.10
CA THR A 48 0.77 15.21 -7.67
C THR A 48 0.59 15.38 -9.18
N GLY A 49 0.50 16.63 -9.64
CA GLY A 49 0.32 16.95 -11.06
C GLY A 49 -1.10 16.79 -11.61
N ALA A 50 -2.05 16.33 -10.79
CA ALA A 50 -3.45 16.19 -11.17
C ALA A 50 -4.25 17.44 -10.79
N ASP A 51 -5.21 17.85 -11.62
CA ASP A 51 -6.21 18.80 -11.16
C ASP A 51 -7.22 18.14 -10.20
N ARG A 52 -7.97 18.99 -9.51
CA ARG A 52 -8.93 18.55 -8.49
C ARG A 52 -10.02 17.63 -9.05
N GLU A 53 -10.54 17.93 -10.24
CA GLU A 53 -11.67 17.20 -10.81
C GLU A 53 -11.23 15.83 -11.30
N ASP A 54 -10.12 15.78 -12.02
CA ASP A 54 -9.52 14.55 -12.52
C ASP A 54 -9.07 13.63 -11.39
N PHE A 55 -8.50 14.18 -10.33
CA PHE A 55 -8.17 13.40 -9.12
C PHE A 55 -9.42 12.77 -8.49
N LEU A 56 -10.48 13.56 -8.27
CA LEU A 56 -11.71 13.06 -7.64
C LEU A 56 -12.42 12.02 -8.52
N ARG A 57 -12.44 12.25 -9.84
CA ARG A 57 -12.98 11.31 -10.82
C ARG A 57 -12.17 10.01 -10.83
N GLY A 58 -10.84 10.11 -10.86
CA GLY A 58 -9.92 8.99 -10.77
C GLY A 58 -10.10 8.20 -9.48
N PHE A 59 -10.16 8.87 -8.32
CA PHE A 59 -10.35 8.21 -7.02
C PHE A 59 -11.70 7.51 -6.92
N ALA A 60 -12.78 8.12 -7.42
CA ALA A 60 -14.08 7.48 -7.49
C ALA A 60 -14.05 6.21 -8.36
N GLY A 61 -13.33 6.26 -9.49
CA GLY A 61 -13.06 5.09 -10.33
C GLY A 61 -12.27 4.00 -9.61
N LEU A 62 -11.18 4.38 -8.92
CA LEU A 62 -10.36 3.48 -8.11
C LEU A 62 -11.19 2.75 -7.06
N ARG A 63 -11.95 3.49 -6.25
CA ARG A 63 -12.73 2.96 -5.14
C ARG A 63 -13.75 1.92 -5.61
N ARG A 64 -14.41 2.15 -6.75
CA ARG A 64 -15.35 1.19 -7.35
C ARG A 64 -14.62 -0.07 -7.85
N ALA A 65 -13.47 0.11 -8.49
CA ALA A 65 -12.70 -0.96 -9.11
C ALA A 65 -12.06 -1.93 -8.10
N VAL A 66 -11.51 -1.40 -7.01
CA VAL A 66 -10.79 -2.22 -6.01
C VAL A 66 -11.73 -2.90 -5.01
N GLY A 67 -12.98 -2.42 -4.91
CA GLY A 67 -14.02 -2.97 -4.05
C GLY A 67 -13.69 -2.89 -2.57
N THR A 68 -14.26 -3.80 -1.78
CA THR A 68 -14.18 -3.79 -0.31
C THR A 68 -12.97 -4.53 0.28
N HIS A 69 -12.22 -5.27 -0.53
CA HIS A 69 -11.11 -6.10 -0.04
C HIS A 69 -9.79 -5.31 -0.01
N THR A 70 -9.65 -4.34 -0.89
CA THR A 70 -8.48 -3.44 -0.99
C THR A 70 -8.77 -2.15 -0.24
N ILE A 71 -7.76 -1.59 0.43
CA ILE A 71 -7.83 -0.26 1.04
C ILE A 71 -7.55 0.78 -0.04
N ALA A 72 -8.51 1.66 -0.31
CA ALA A 72 -8.34 2.76 -1.26
C ALA A 72 -7.91 4.02 -0.50
N GLY A 73 -6.66 4.44 -0.71
CA GLY A 73 -6.07 5.60 -0.06
C GLY A 73 -5.67 6.71 -1.03
N VAL A 74 -5.20 7.82 -0.46
CA VAL A 74 -4.75 8.99 -1.22
C VAL A 74 -3.47 9.58 -0.65
N LEU A 75 -2.63 10.09 -1.55
CA LEU A 75 -1.55 11.01 -1.24
C LEU A 75 -1.97 12.37 -1.80
N ALA A 76 -2.59 13.18 -0.94
CA ALA A 76 -3.23 14.42 -1.33
C ALA A 76 -3.33 15.42 -0.17
N PRO A 77 -3.51 16.72 -0.45
CA PRO A 77 -3.87 17.70 0.57
C PRO A 77 -5.13 17.31 1.36
N ALA A 78 -5.23 17.79 2.61
CA ALA A 78 -6.27 17.37 3.55
C ALA A 78 -7.71 17.66 3.08
N ASP A 79 -7.92 18.79 2.40
CA ASP A 79 -9.22 19.18 1.86
C ASP A 79 -9.67 18.21 0.75
N LEU A 80 -8.74 17.81 -0.12
CA LEU A 80 -8.99 16.89 -1.21
C LEU A 80 -9.24 15.47 -0.70
N ALA A 81 -8.44 15.01 0.26
CA ALA A 81 -8.63 13.73 0.93
C ALA A 81 -9.97 13.65 1.68
N SER A 82 -10.41 14.76 2.29
CA SER A 82 -11.71 14.86 2.96
C SER A 82 -12.87 14.71 1.96
N VAL A 83 -12.82 15.41 0.83
CA VAL A 83 -13.85 15.30 -0.22
C VAL A 83 -13.89 13.90 -0.82
N ALA A 84 -12.73 13.30 -1.07
CA ALA A 84 -12.61 11.93 -1.57
C ALA A 84 -13.14 10.87 -0.59
N ARG A 85 -13.20 11.17 0.72
CA ARG A 85 -13.51 10.22 1.80
C ARG A 85 -12.67 8.94 1.71
N ALA A 86 -11.37 9.12 1.54
CA ALA A 86 -10.43 8.01 1.38
C ALA A 86 -10.32 7.16 2.65
N ASP A 87 -10.15 5.84 2.49
CA ASP A 87 -10.01 4.94 3.62
C ASP A 87 -8.66 5.13 4.32
N LEU A 88 -7.65 5.63 3.59
CA LEU A 88 -6.29 5.85 4.06
C LEU A 88 -5.71 7.14 3.47
N VAL A 89 -4.96 7.89 4.27
CA VAL A 89 -4.19 9.05 3.85
C VAL A 89 -2.71 8.86 4.13
N VAL A 90 -1.88 9.29 3.19
CA VAL A 90 -0.41 9.24 3.31
C VAL A 90 0.13 10.62 3.70
N ASP A 91 1.02 10.65 4.69
CA ASP A 91 1.75 11.85 5.18
C ASP A 91 0.87 13.03 5.62
N LEU A 92 -0.40 12.78 5.93
CA LEU A 92 -1.29 13.78 6.49
C LEU A 92 -1.27 13.75 8.02
N ARG A 93 -0.99 14.92 8.62
CA ARG A 93 -0.95 15.10 10.08
C ARG A 93 -2.32 14.92 10.75
N VAL A 94 -3.40 15.23 10.02
CA VAL A 94 -4.77 15.24 10.54
C VAL A 94 -5.61 14.20 9.80
N ARG A 95 -6.50 13.52 10.52
CA ARG A 95 -7.48 12.60 9.93
C ARG A 95 -8.59 13.41 9.23
N PRO A 96 -8.83 13.21 7.92
CA PRO A 96 -9.90 13.92 7.22
C PRO A 96 -11.31 13.56 7.72
N HIS A 97 -11.48 12.34 8.27
CA HIS A 97 -12.71 11.91 8.93
C HIS A 97 -12.43 10.79 9.96
N ALA A 98 -13.41 10.51 10.82
CA ALA A 98 -13.28 9.61 11.98
C ALA A 98 -12.91 8.14 11.67
N HIS A 99 -12.98 7.72 10.41
CA HIS A 99 -12.71 6.34 9.97
C HIS A 99 -11.52 6.23 9.01
N CYS A 100 -10.84 7.35 8.73
CA CYS A 100 -9.70 7.38 7.83
C CYS A 100 -8.45 6.91 8.55
N LEU A 101 -7.71 5.97 7.96
CA LEU A 101 -6.39 5.53 8.43
C LEU A 101 -5.29 6.53 8.04
N LYS A 102 -4.23 6.62 8.85
CA LYS A 102 -3.01 7.39 8.59
C LYS A 102 -1.86 6.44 8.27
N LEU A 103 -1.20 6.67 7.15
CA LEU A 103 0.09 6.07 6.80
C LEU A 103 1.15 7.16 6.85
N GLY A 104 2.11 7.06 7.78
CA GLY A 104 3.24 7.99 7.84
C GLY A 104 4.42 7.51 7.03
N ARG A 105 5.23 8.40 6.46
CA ARG A 105 6.57 8.09 5.96
C ARG A 105 7.60 8.62 6.93
N VAL A 106 8.57 7.79 7.26
CA VAL A 106 9.66 8.15 8.17
C VAL A 106 10.99 7.82 7.51
N THR A 107 12.00 8.61 7.82
CA THR A 107 13.36 8.52 7.27
C THR A 107 14.40 8.30 8.35
N THR A 108 14.07 8.60 9.62
CA THR A 108 14.97 8.43 10.77
C THR A 108 14.35 7.57 11.87
N ILE A 109 15.20 7.05 12.77
CA ILE A 109 14.75 6.32 13.97
C ILE A 109 13.87 7.21 14.86
N ALA A 110 14.25 8.47 15.06
CA ALA A 110 13.48 9.42 15.87
C ALA A 110 12.07 9.63 15.31
N GLU A 111 11.93 9.73 13.98
CA GLU A 111 10.64 9.82 13.32
C GLU A 111 9.84 8.53 13.49
N PHE A 112 10.47 7.35 13.35
CA PHE A 112 9.81 6.05 13.54
C PHE A 112 9.15 5.96 14.92
N ASP A 113 9.91 6.29 15.97
CA ASP A 113 9.48 6.15 17.37
C ASP A 113 8.39 7.17 17.73
N ALA A 114 8.47 8.40 17.18
CA ALA A 114 7.52 9.47 17.45
C ALA A 114 6.28 9.49 16.52
N CYS A 115 6.25 8.68 15.45
CA CYS A 115 5.21 8.78 14.43
C CYS A 115 3.82 8.36 14.95
N ASP A 116 2.89 9.31 15.03
CA ASP A 116 1.47 9.04 15.27
C ASP A 116 0.75 8.70 13.96
N ALA A 117 0.86 7.44 13.53
CA ALA A 117 0.17 6.89 12.36
C ALA A 117 -0.27 5.44 12.63
N ASP A 118 -1.29 4.97 11.89
CA ASP A 118 -1.80 3.60 12.01
C ASP A 118 -0.85 2.59 11.36
N ALA A 119 -0.08 3.02 10.38
CA ALA A 119 1.06 2.29 9.81
C ALA A 119 2.13 3.28 9.35
N ILE A 120 3.33 2.77 9.06
CA ILE A 120 4.44 3.59 8.57
C ILE A 120 5.17 2.97 7.38
N VAL A 121 5.74 3.81 6.53
CA VAL A 121 6.65 3.46 5.46
C VAL A 121 8.06 3.88 5.87
N ILE A 122 9.00 2.94 5.78
CA ILE A 122 10.39 3.10 6.23
C ILE A 122 11.38 2.83 5.08
N PRO A 123 12.58 3.45 5.06
CA PRO A 123 13.66 3.04 4.17
C PRO A 123 14.33 1.73 4.64
N GLU A 124 15.09 1.09 3.74
CA GLU A 124 15.84 -0.16 4.00
C GLU A 124 16.70 -0.09 5.28
N GLY A 125 17.36 1.04 5.52
CA GLY A 125 18.24 1.23 6.68
C GLY A 125 17.54 1.14 8.05
N LEU A 126 16.22 1.27 8.11
CA LEU A 126 15.45 1.18 9.36
C LEU A 126 14.89 -0.22 9.63
N ILE A 127 15.05 -1.19 8.71
CA ILE A 127 14.54 -2.55 8.89
C ILE A 127 15.03 -3.20 10.20
N PRO A 128 16.33 -3.16 10.56
CA PRO A 128 16.79 -3.79 11.81
C PRO A 128 16.14 -3.19 13.05
N HIS A 129 15.98 -1.86 13.10
CA HIS A 129 15.28 -1.19 14.20
C HIS A 129 13.82 -1.63 14.28
N ALA A 130 13.12 -1.61 13.14
CA ALA A 130 11.70 -1.97 13.06
C ALA A 130 11.43 -3.43 13.48
N ILE A 131 12.34 -4.35 13.17
CA ILE A 131 12.23 -5.75 13.62
C ILE A 131 12.31 -5.85 15.14
N CYS A 132 13.20 -5.08 15.77
CA CYS A 132 13.38 -5.10 17.22
C CYS A 132 12.24 -4.42 17.98
N THR A 133 11.72 -3.29 17.46
CA THR A 133 10.76 -2.45 18.19
C THR A 133 9.30 -2.72 17.82
N ALA A 134 9.03 -3.18 16.60
CA ALA A 134 7.70 -3.51 16.11
C ALA A 134 7.72 -4.81 15.27
N PRO A 135 8.02 -5.98 15.89
CA PRO A 135 8.10 -7.23 15.16
C PRO A 135 6.78 -7.58 14.47
N ALA A 136 6.84 -8.04 13.21
CA ALA A 136 5.64 -8.38 12.44
C ALA A 136 4.83 -9.56 13.03
N THR A 137 5.45 -10.36 13.90
CA THR A 137 4.82 -11.47 14.64
C THR A 137 3.95 -11.00 15.80
N GLN A 138 4.11 -9.75 16.25
CA GLN A 138 3.34 -9.18 17.34
C GLN A 138 2.10 -8.45 16.79
N LEU A 139 0.91 -9.01 17.02
CA LEU A 139 -0.35 -8.46 16.49
C LEU A 139 -0.68 -7.04 16.96
N ALA A 140 -0.18 -6.65 18.14
CA ALA A 140 -0.34 -5.31 18.69
C ALA A 140 0.69 -4.31 18.16
N ALA A 141 1.74 -4.76 17.48
CA ALA A 141 2.77 -3.88 16.94
C ALA A 141 2.25 -3.08 15.74
N LYS A 142 2.78 -1.87 15.58
CA LYS A 142 2.46 -0.99 14.47
C LYS A 142 2.89 -1.64 13.14
N PRO A 143 1.99 -1.79 12.15
CA PRO A 143 2.37 -2.23 10.82
C PRO A 143 3.37 -1.26 10.18
N TRP A 144 4.42 -1.80 9.58
CA TRP A 144 5.39 -1.02 8.81
C TRP A 144 5.66 -1.68 7.46
N PHE A 145 5.90 -0.86 6.45
CA PHE A 145 6.21 -1.23 5.08
C PHE A 145 7.58 -0.70 4.70
N VAL A 146 8.40 -1.50 4.03
CA VAL A 146 9.64 -1.00 3.44
C VAL A 146 9.36 -0.33 2.10
N HIS A 147 9.88 0.88 1.92
CA HIS A 147 9.80 1.60 0.66
C HIS A 147 10.66 0.94 -0.42
N LEU A 148 10.06 0.67 -1.56
CA LEU A 148 10.68 0.09 -2.74
C LEU A 148 10.43 0.96 -3.96
N THR A 149 11.52 1.46 -4.53
CA THR A 149 11.54 2.17 -5.82
C THR A 149 11.98 1.28 -6.98
N ASP A 150 12.63 0.15 -6.67
CA ASP A 150 13.10 -0.83 -7.64
C ASP A 150 12.54 -2.21 -7.27
N PRO A 151 11.73 -2.85 -8.14
CA PRO A 151 11.13 -4.15 -7.86
C PRO A 151 12.17 -5.27 -7.68
N THR A 152 13.36 -5.16 -8.28
CA THR A 152 14.43 -6.18 -8.19
C THR A 152 15.00 -6.31 -6.78
N LEU A 153 14.77 -5.31 -5.92
CA LEU A 153 15.22 -5.33 -4.53
C LEU A 153 14.25 -6.05 -3.59
N ALA A 154 13.05 -6.44 -4.06
CA ALA A 154 12.01 -7.01 -3.22
C ALA A 154 12.48 -8.27 -2.46
N SER A 155 13.16 -9.19 -3.15
CA SER A 155 13.70 -10.40 -2.51
C SER A 155 14.73 -10.08 -1.43
N ARG A 156 15.63 -9.12 -1.70
CA ARG A 156 16.62 -8.67 -0.71
C ARG A 156 15.94 -8.10 0.53
N MET A 157 14.90 -7.28 0.36
CA MET A 157 14.17 -6.70 1.48
C MET A 157 13.50 -7.78 2.34
N ILE A 158 12.90 -8.79 1.71
CA ILE A 158 12.25 -9.90 2.40
C ILE A 158 13.27 -10.73 3.20
N LEU A 159 14.44 -11.01 2.61
CA LEU A 159 15.55 -11.68 3.30
C LEU A 159 16.11 -10.85 4.46
N ALA A 160 16.09 -9.52 4.35
CA ALA A 160 16.44 -8.62 5.45
C ALA A 160 15.37 -8.56 6.57
N GLY A 161 14.25 -9.29 6.42
CA GLY A 161 13.19 -9.39 7.41
C GLY A 161 11.98 -8.50 7.15
N ALA A 162 11.94 -7.79 6.01
CA ALA A 162 10.73 -7.07 5.62
C ALA A 162 9.58 -8.08 5.34
N ARG A 163 8.39 -7.72 5.82
CA ARG A 163 7.16 -8.52 5.61
C ARG A 163 6.08 -7.79 4.84
N ARG A 164 6.26 -6.48 4.64
CA ARG A 164 5.34 -5.62 3.89
C ARG A 164 6.14 -4.66 3.03
N LEU A 165 5.71 -4.49 1.79
CA LEU A 165 6.38 -3.71 0.76
C LEU A 165 5.50 -2.54 0.34
N TRP A 166 6.08 -1.34 0.27
CA TRP A 166 5.46 -0.12 -0.22
C TRP A 166 6.08 0.30 -1.53
N LEU A 167 5.32 0.23 -2.62
CA LEU A 167 5.82 0.43 -3.97
C LEU A 167 5.36 1.77 -4.51
N HIS A 168 6.31 2.60 -4.89
CA HIS A 168 6.04 3.93 -5.40
C HIS A 168 6.53 4.06 -6.84
N GLY A 169 5.63 4.42 -7.76
CA GLY A 169 6.01 4.76 -9.14
C GLY A 169 6.44 3.57 -10.00
N LEU A 170 5.94 2.35 -9.72
CA LEU A 170 6.20 1.23 -10.62
C LEU A 170 5.49 1.41 -11.95
N THR A 171 6.24 1.22 -13.03
CA THR A 171 5.71 1.14 -14.38
C THR A 171 5.00 -0.18 -14.63
N ARG A 172 4.11 -0.24 -15.63
CA ARG A 172 3.40 -1.48 -16.01
C ARG A 172 4.36 -2.61 -16.36
N GLN A 173 5.52 -2.29 -16.95
CA GLN A 173 6.58 -3.22 -17.34
C GLN A 173 7.32 -3.79 -16.12
N GLN A 174 7.31 -3.10 -14.98
CA GLN A 174 7.95 -3.53 -13.74
C GLN A 174 7.07 -4.46 -12.89
N ILE A 175 5.76 -4.50 -13.12
CA ILE A 175 4.82 -5.37 -12.39
C ILE A 175 5.16 -6.87 -12.57
N PRO A 176 5.47 -7.38 -13.78
CA PRO A 176 5.91 -8.77 -13.95
C PRO A 176 7.19 -9.10 -13.18
N VAL A 177 8.18 -8.20 -13.16
CA VAL A 177 9.45 -8.39 -12.44
C VAL A 177 9.21 -8.50 -10.95
N LEU A 178 8.42 -7.58 -10.38
CA LEU A 178 8.03 -7.64 -8.96
C LEU A 178 7.38 -8.99 -8.61
N ARG A 179 6.52 -9.51 -9.49
CA ARG A 179 5.83 -10.78 -9.26
C ARG A 179 6.80 -11.96 -9.19
N GLU A 180 7.81 -11.99 -10.06
CA GLU A 180 8.82 -13.03 -10.07
C GLU A 180 9.64 -13.01 -8.77
N GLU A 181 10.11 -11.83 -8.37
CA GLU A 181 10.84 -11.61 -7.12
C GLU A 181 10.03 -12.07 -5.89
N LEU A 182 8.76 -11.62 -5.79
CA LEU A 182 7.87 -12.01 -4.70
C LEU A 182 7.61 -13.52 -4.66
N SER A 183 7.42 -14.15 -5.82
CA SER A 183 7.17 -15.59 -5.92
C SER A 183 8.37 -16.43 -5.47
N SER A 184 9.58 -15.93 -5.71
CA SER A 184 10.83 -16.55 -5.26
C SER A 184 11.01 -16.39 -3.75
N ALA A 185 10.91 -15.15 -3.24
CA ALA A 185 11.21 -14.82 -1.85
C ALA A 185 10.15 -15.31 -0.85
N TRP A 186 8.88 -15.38 -1.25
CA TRP A 186 7.80 -15.87 -0.37
C TRP A 186 7.58 -17.38 -0.40
N LYS A 187 8.34 -18.11 -1.23
CA LYS A 187 8.19 -19.56 -1.40
C LYS A 187 8.41 -20.36 -0.11
N THR A 188 9.23 -19.82 0.81
CA THR A 188 9.62 -20.47 2.08
C THR A 188 8.90 -19.91 3.30
N ASP A 189 8.59 -18.62 3.34
CA ASP A 189 8.06 -17.95 4.54
C ASP A 189 6.52 -17.96 4.64
N MET A 190 5.82 -18.31 3.55
CA MET A 190 4.37 -18.20 3.48
C MET A 190 3.79 -19.55 3.09
N GLY A 191 3.06 -20.19 4.02
CA GLY A 191 2.23 -21.37 3.74
C GLY A 191 1.40 -21.15 2.46
N PRO A 192 1.08 -22.23 1.74
CA PRO A 192 0.82 -22.23 0.31
C PRO A 192 -0.08 -21.06 -0.09
N VAL A 193 0.53 -20.02 -0.67
CA VAL A 193 -0.20 -19.16 -1.57
C VAL A 193 -0.52 -20.09 -2.73
N ALA A 194 -1.76 -20.59 -2.76
CA ALA A 194 -2.28 -21.22 -3.94
C ALA A 194 -2.22 -20.16 -5.05
N LEU A 195 -1.13 -20.20 -5.83
CA LEU A 195 -1.03 -19.57 -7.15
C LEU A 195 -2.14 -20.11 -8.09
N GLY A 196 -2.93 -21.09 -7.64
CA GLY A 196 -4.09 -21.73 -8.29
C GLY A 196 -5.30 -20.84 -8.58
N GLY A 197 -5.08 -19.55 -8.87
CA GLY A 197 -6.10 -18.68 -9.49
C GLY A 197 -5.59 -17.89 -10.69
N TRP A 198 -4.30 -18.01 -11.03
CA TRP A 198 -3.64 -17.12 -12.00
C TRP A 198 -3.56 -17.76 -13.40
N ASN A 199 -4.70 -18.20 -13.92
CA ASN A 199 -4.81 -18.63 -15.31
C ASN A 199 -5.18 -17.45 -16.21
N TRP A 200 -4.19 -16.69 -16.69
CA TRP A 200 -4.36 -15.96 -17.95
C TRP A 200 -3.89 -16.88 -19.06
N ARG A 201 -4.85 -17.42 -19.81
CA ARG A 201 -4.57 -18.00 -21.13
C ARG A 201 -3.85 -16.94 -21.95
N ARG A 202 -2.68 -17.31 -22.47
CA ARG A 202 -1.97 -16.52 -23.49
C ARG A 202 -2.91 -16.33 -24.67
N GLY A 203 -3.27 -15.09 -24.95
CA GLY A 203 -3.71 -14.63 -26.26
C GLY A 203 -2.54 -13.91 -26.91
#